data_AF-A0A1M5MPZ2-F1
#
_entry.id   AF-A0A1M5MPZ2-F1
#
_cell.length_a   1.000
_cell.length_b   1.000
_cell.length_c   1.000
_cell.angle_alpha   90.00
_cell.angle_beta   90.00
_cell.angle_gamma   90.00
#
_symmetry.space_group_name_H-M   'P 1'
#
loop_
_entity.id
_entity.type
_entity.pdbx_description
1 polymer ?
#
loop_
_entity_poly.entity_id
_entity_poly.type
_entity_poly.pdbx_seq_one_letter_code
_entity_poly.pdbx_strand_id
1 'polypeptide(L)'
;MKRLLLLFVICFLVHSCARVGAPVGGPKDTLAPKFLSSNIDTTRVNVKRDIHELRLDFDEYITLKDINKNLIISPPIKSIKRILPSNIANRYVMIQWEDTLQANTTYNFNFGNSIADNNEANILRYFNFAFSTGDKLDDLYISGDIIDATAIKKKQGENKLVVGLYQVKDTINYKQKPYYITKVDEDGYFELNYLTKGKYKIIAFEDENGNSVYDPGKEKIGFQKDPVDVEKSISGVKLKVYPSKKPLKYAEMKENPGGVIMTFEGNPESVKVASVSDKLKDIKFTHRPKSDTVRIWFDPVKSDVGQTVTENLKFSYDTGTKQDTVSVFYKYNKKNAMDLENDNGGPALAPNSDFKIRSNYIIDKISPEKWVLKSDSLTTQEFTAKISETDPYQIMIHSDFVPGKKYQLTVPKETVSSYYAKNVQSKRFDFEAEKVEQFGSLAFSIQNAPEASYWIQLLDASDKVVYSRYTKGDKVKFDILKPNEYIVRILVDNNGNKFWDVADFETETPAEDSYVFYKKAIVRPLWETKEDWDLKDTRTLDNPKGTVAPKPAETPTEETPKETVQKEVKKELKSDSGNAVLTPVK
;
A
#
# COMPACT_ATOMS: atom_id res chain seq x y z
N MET A 1 76.00 45.80 -26.25
CA MET A 1 75.71 44.75 -25.24
C MET A 1 74.89 45.25 -24.04
N LYS A 2 75.21 46.39 -23.40
CA LYS A 2 74.44 46.92 -22.24
C LYS A 2 72.95 47.22 -22.50
N ARG A 3 72.58 47.71 -23.71
CA ARG A 3 71.17 47.97 -24.09
C ARG A 3 70.36 46.70 -24.37
N LEU A 4 71.01 45.62 -24.80
CA LEU A 4 70.35 44.33 -25.05
C LEU A 4 70.07 43.59 -23.73
N LEU A 5 70.99 43.70 -22.77
CA LEU A 5 70.81 43.17 -21.42
C LEU A 5 69.65 43.87 -20.69
N LEU A 6 69.52 45.19 -20.86
CA LEU A 6 68.41 45.96 -20.29
C LEU A 6 67.05 45.53 -20.86
N LEU A 7 67.00 45.28 -22.18
CA LEU A 7 65.80 44.75 -22.86
C LEU A 7 65.43 43.35 -22.36
N PHE A 8 66.43 42.49 -22.12
CA PHE A 8 66.19 41.14 -21.59
C PHE A 8 65.67 41.15 -20.14
N VAL A 9 66.17 42.07 -19.31
CA VAL A 9 65.71 42.25 -17.92
C VAL A 9 64.28 42.82 -17.87
N ILE A 10 63.95 43.75 -18.76
CA ILE A 10 62.59 44.31 -18.87
C ILE A 10 61.59 43.24 -19.35
N CYS A 11 61.98 42.36 -20.29
CA CYS A 11 61.14 41.25 -20.73
C CYS A 11 60.87 40.20 -19.62
N PHE A 12 61.79 40.03 -18.67
CA PHE A 12 61.59 39.14 -17.51
C PHE A 12 60.66 39.75 -16.44
N LEU A 13 60.65 41.08 -16.30
CA LEU A 13 59.81 41.78 -15.32
C LEU A 13 58.32 41.85 -15.72
N VAL A 14 57.97 41.66 -16.99
CA VAL A 14 56.58 41.62 -17.47
C VAL A 14 55.96 40.21 -17.48
N HIS A 15 56.67 39.19 -16.97
CA HIS A 15 56.15 37.82 -16.84
C HIS A 15 55.36 37.56 -15.55
N SER A 16 55.07 38.58 -14.74
CA SER A 16 54.19 38.46 -13.58
C SER A 16 52.72 38.56 -14.00
N CYS A 17 52.19 37.53 -14.66
CA CYS A 17 50.75 37.34 -14.74
C CYS A 17 50.23 37.01 -13.33
N ALA A 18 49.56 37.95 -12.67
CA ALA A 18 48.72 37.64 -11.52
C ALA A 18 47.64 36.64 -11.99
N ARG A 19 47.68 35.40 -11.47
CA ARG A 19 46.59 34.45 -11.66
C ARG A 19 45.37 35.03 -10.95
N VAL A 20 44.36 35.46 -11.71
CA VAL A 20 43.03 35.72 -11.18
C VAL A 20 42.45 34.37 -10.77
N GLY A 21 42.64 33.99 -9.50
CA GLY A 21 41.88 32.90 -8.92
C GLY A 21 40.41 33.28 -8.91
N ALA A 22 39.51 32.33 -9.17
CA ALA A 22 38.10 32.54 -8.91
C ALA A 22 37.94 33.02 -7.45
N PRO A 23 37.10 34.04 -7.17
CA PRO A 23 36.86 34.45 -5.80
C PRO A 23 36.46 33.21 -5.01
N VAL A 24 37.20 32.91 -3.94
CA VAL A 24 36.84 31.84 -3.03
C VAL A 24 35.54 32.31 -2.38
N GLY A 25 34.42 31.68 -2.75
CA GLY A 25 33.13 31.99 -2.16
C GLY A 25 33.20 31.92 -0.63
N GLY A 26 32.34 32.67 0.04
CA GLY A 26 32.17 32.53 1.48
C GLY A 26 31.82 31.09 1.88
N PRO A 27 31.87 30.76 3.17
CA PRO A 27 31.34 29.49 3.64
C PRO A 27 29.90 29.33 3.15
N LYS A 28 29.55 28.12 2.71
CA LYS A 28 28.19 27.79 2.26
C LYS A 28 27.20 28.14 3.36
N ASP A 29 26.13 28.85 3.02
CA ASP A 29 25.04 29.10 3.97
C ASP A 29 24.27 27.80 4.25
N THR A 30 23.99 27.56 5.53
CA THR A 30 23.26 26.39 6.01
C THR A 30 22.01 26.78 6.79
N LEU A 31 21.75 28.09 6.97
CA LEU A 31 20.61 28.58 7.72
C LEU A 31 19.38 28.69 6.80
N ALA A 32 18.21 28.43 7.37
CA ALA A 32 16.93 28.64 6.71
C ALA A 32 16.51 30.12 6.83
N PRO A 33 15.65 30.62 5.92
CA PRO A 33 15.18 32.00 5.95
C PRO A 33 14.41 32.30 7.24
N LYS A 34 14.61 33.51 7.78
CA LYS A 34 13.97 33.93 9.03
C LYS A 34 12.76 34.80 8.75
N PHE A 35 11.64 34.42 9.36
CA PHE A 35 10.44 35.23 9.38
C PHE A 35 10.68 36.54 10.16
N LEU A 36 10.30 37.67 9.58
CA LEU A 36 10.49 39.01 10.16
C LEU A 36 9.18 39.63 10.63
N SER A 37 8.19 39.70 9.75
CA SER A 37 6.94 40.41 10.00
C SER A 37 5.82 39.91 9.10
N SER A 38 4.59 40.32 9.40
CA SER A 38 3.42 40.00 8.60
C SER A 38 2.39 41.12 8.64
N ASN A 39 1.50 41.19 7.64
CA ASN A 39 0.41 42.17 7.61
C ASN A 39 -0.69 41.89 8.65
N ILE A 40 -0.74 40.65 9.16
CA ILE A 40 -1.55 40.21 10.30
C ILE A 40 -0.54 39.82 11.36
N ASP A 41 -0.66 40.27 12.61
CA ASP A 41 0.27 39.81 13.65
C ASP A 41 0.12 38.29 13.89
N THR A 42 1.22 37.59 14.17
CA THR A 42 1.14 36.18 14.56
C THR A 42 0.28 36.04 15.82
N THR A 43 -0.62 35.05 15.87
CA THR A 43 -1.54 34.80 17.00
C THR A 43 -2.61 35.87 17.21
N ARG A 44 -2.80 36.77 16.24
CA ARG A 44 -3.79 37.84 16.32
C ARG A 44 -5.22 37.29 16.38
N VAL A 45 -6.01 37.86 17.30
CA VAL A 45 -7.46 37.66 17.41
C VAL A 45 -8.23 38.88 16.89
N ASN A 46 -9.52 38.70 16.60
CA ASN A 46 -10.44 39.68 16.05
C ASN A 46 -9.99 40.23 14.69
N VAL A 47 -9.37 39.39 13.86
CA VAL A 47 -8.98 39.74 12.49
C VAL A 47 -10.23 40.00 11.66
N LYS A 48 -10.23 41.10 10.89
CA LYS A 48 -11.36 41.46 10.04
C LYS A 48 -11.59 40.39 8.98
N ARG A 49 -12.86 40.05 8.73
CA ARG A 49 -13.25 38.95 7.83
C ARG A 49 -13.12 39.30 6.35
N ASP A 50 -13.11 40.59 6.03
CA ASP A 50 -12.92 41.16 4.69
C ASP A 50 -11.44 41.39 4.36
N ILE A 51 -10.52 40.80 5.12
CA ILE A 51 -9.12 40.69 4.70
C ILE A 51 -9.00 39.62 3.61
N HIS A 52 -8.29 39.95 2.54
CA HIS A 52 -8.17 39.13 1.33
C HIS A 52 -6.71 38.76 1.01
N GLU A 53 -5.79 39.01 1.95
CA GLU A 53 -4.37 38.82 1.76
C GLU A 53 -3.67 38.49 3.08
N LEU A 54 -2.81 37.47 3.04
CA LEU A 54 -1.77 37.20 4.03
C LEU A 54 -0.41 37.45 3.39
N ARG A 55 0.38 38.35 3.98
CA ARG A 55 1.76 38.64 3.59
C ARG A 55 2.70 38.35 4.76
N LEU A 56 3.76 37.61 4.49
CA LEU A 56 4.80 37.19 5.43
C LEU A 56 6.15 37.63 4.87
N ASP A 57 6.88 38.50 5.55
CA ASP A 57 8.18 39.02 5.13
C ASP A 57 9.33 38.25 5.79
N PHE A 58 10.42 38.07 5.05
CA PHE A 58 11.63 37.31 5.44
C PHE A 58 12.89 38.17 5.30
N ASP A 59 13.96 37.78 5.98
CA ASP A 59 15.25 38.49 5.96
C ASP A 59 16.01 38.36 4.63
N GLU A 60 15.73 37.31 3.88
CA GLU A 60 16.36 37.01 2.61
C GLU A 60 15.38 36.65 1.48
N TYR A 61 15.91 36.46 0.27
CA TYR A 61 15.11 36.04 -0.88
C TYR A 61 14.73 34.56 -0.75
N ILE A 62 13.43 34.28 -0.75
CA ILE A 62 12.87 32.93 -0.68
C ILE A 62 12.28 32.50 -2.01
N THR A 63 12.21 31.18 -2.20
CA THR A 63 11.46 30.50 -3.26
C THR A 63 10.43 29.57 -2.63
N LEU A 64 9.37 29.27 -3.38
CA LEU A 64 8.32 28.33 -2.94
C LEU A 64 8.42 27.02 -3.72
N LYS A 65 8.79 25.93 -3.04
CA LYS A 65 8.88 24.59 -3.61
C LYS A 65 7.57 23.82 -3.39
N ASP A 66 6.98 23.30 -4.47
CA ASP A 66 5.77 22.47 -4.44
C ASP A 66 4.63 23.04 -3.57
N ILE A 67 4.45 24.36 -3.55
CA ILE A 67 3.53 25.04 -2.62
C ILE A 67 2.09 24.55 -2.72
N ASN A 68 1.61 24.25 -3.93
CA ASN A 68 0.25 23.73 -4.13
C ASN A 68 0.04 22.36 -3.48
N LYS A 69 1.12 21.59 -3.24
CA LYS A 69 1.06 20.28 -2.57
C LYS A 69 1.29 20.40 -1.06
N ASN A 70 2.08 21.37 -0.62
CA ASN A 70 2.60 21.45 0.75
C ASN A 70 1.85 22.46 1.62
N LEU A 71 1.32 23.54 1.03
CA LEU A 71 0.53 24.52 1.77
C LEU A 71 -0.83 23.93 2.11
N ILE A 72 -1.06 23.76 3.40
CA ILE A 72 -2.34 23.37 3.96
C ILE A 72 -2.92 24.55 4.73
N ILE A 73 -4.13 24.96 4.34
CA ILE A 73 -4.90 26.00 5.02
C ILE A 73 -6.09 25.31 5.70
N SER A 74 -6.15 25.39 7.02
CA SER A 74 -7.24 24.81 7.82
C SER A 74 -7.87 25.87 8.72
N PRO A 75 -9.20 26.12 8.63
CA PRO A 75 -10.13 25.60 7.62
C PRO A 75 -9.82 26.05 6.19
N PRO A 76 -10.22 25.27 5.17
CA PRO A 76 -9.90 25.61 3.79
C PRO A 76 -10.57 26.93 3.36
N ILE A 77 -9.75 27.84 2.83
CA ILE A 77 -10.21 29.05 2.15
C ILE A 77 -10.44 28.70 0.68
N LYS A 78 -11.62 29.06 0.16
CA LYS A 78 -11.95 28.87 -1.25
C LYS A 78 -11.34 29.99 -2.10
N SER A 79 -11.26 29.78 -3.41
CA SER A 79 -10.92 30.84 -4.38
C SER A 79 -9.58 31.55 -4.12
N ILE A 80 -8.50 30.79 -3.90
CA ILE A 80 -7.14 31.34 -3.85
C ILE A 80 -6.80 31.93 -5.22
N LYS A 81 -6.56 33.25 -5.26
CA LYS A 81 -6.24 33.98 -6.50
C LYS A 81 -4.80 33.79 -6.91
N ARG A 82 -3.90 33.89 -5.92
CA ARG A 82 -2.46 33.99 -6.18
C ARG A 82 -1.67 33.64 -4.94
N ILE A 83 -0.56 32.93 -5.15
CA ILE A 83 0.49 32.70 -4.16
C ILE A 83 1.81 33.18 -4.76
N LEU A 84 2.52 34.06 -4.06
CA LEU A 84 3.84 34.55 -4.43
C LEU A 84 4.88 34.17 -3.36
N PRO A 85 6.16 33.97 -3.74
CA PRO A 85 6.68 34.03 -5.11
C PRO A 85 6.31 32.79 -5.94
N SER A 86 5.94 33.00 -7.22
CA SER A 86 5.63 31.90 -8.15
C SER A 86 6.84 31.47 -8.99
N ASN A 87 7.59 32.43 -9.55
CA ASN A 87 8.72 32.15 -10.45
C ASN A 87 9.98 32.93 -10.11
N ILE A 88 9.82 34.14 -9.55
CA ILE A 88 10.93 35.04 -9.20
C ILE A 88 11.00 35.10 -7.69
N ALA A 89 12.17 34.79 -7.13
CA ALA A 89 12.40 34.86 -5.71
C ALA A 89 12.10 36.25 -5.16
N ASN A 90 11.55 36.29 -3.95
CA ASN A 90 11.19 37.54 -3.29
C ASN A 90 11.44 37.42 -1.79
N ARG A 91 11.45 38.53 -1.07
CA ARG A 91 11.61 38.53 0.39
C ARG A 91 10.30 38.38 1.16
N TYR A 92 9.24 37.94 0.49
CA TYR A 92 7.96 37.72 1.14
C TYR A 92 7.20 36.57 0.50
N VAL A 93 6.38 35.90 1.29
CA VAL A 93 5.30 35.04 0.84
C VAL A 93 4.00 35.82 0.89
N MET A 94 3.20 35.78 -0.18
CA MET A 94 1.90 36.44 -0.24
C MET A 94 0.85 35.50 -0.78
N ILE A 95 -0.22 35.30 -0.01
CA ILE A 95 -1.38 34.48 -0.38
C ILE A 95 -2.60 35.41 -0.46
N GLN A 96 -3.26 35.42 -1.61
CA GLN A 96 -4.46 36.24 -1.86
C GLN A 96 -5.66 35.37 -2.20
N TRP A 97 -6.84 35.74 -1.70
CA TRP A 97 -8.10 35.01 -1.90
C TRP A 97 -9.27 35.96 -2.16
N GLU A 98 -10.39 35.44 -2.69
CA GLU A 98 -11.61 36.25 -2.95
C GLU A 98 -12.65 36.17 -1.85
N ASP A 99 -12.70 35.07 -1.12
CA ASP A 99 -13.80 34.78 -0.21
C ASP A 99 -13.69 35.53 1.12
N THR A 100 -14.82 35.95 1.68
CA THR A 100 -14.88 36.48 3.05
C THR A 100 -14.64 35.36 4.07
N LEU A 101 -13.76 35.60 5.04
CA LEU A 101 -13.45 34.61 6.08
C LEU A 101 -14.66 34.30 6.97
N GLN A 102 -14.71 33.09 7.50
CA GLN A 102 -15.72 32.64 8.45
C GLN A 102 -15.61 33.43 9.76
N ALA A 103 -16.74 33.69 10.42
CA ALA A 103 -16.76 34.34 11.72
C ALA A 103 -16.31 33.37 12.82
N ASN A 104 -15.70 33.90 13.89
CA ASN A 104 -15.29 33.11 15.06
C ASN A 104 -14.47 31.87 14.71
N THR A 105 -13.52 32.02 13.79
CA THR A 105 -12.78 30.91 13.21
C THR A 105 -11.28 31.17 13.31
N THR A 106 -10.54 30.18 13.82
CA THR A 106 -9.08 30.15 13.77
C THR A 106 -8.63 29.57 12.44
N TYR A 107 -7.82 30.32 11.70
CA TYR A 107 -7.19 29.88 10.46
C TYR A 107 -5.72 29.57 10.71
N ASN A 108 -5.27 28.38 10.32
CA ASN A 108 -3.87 27.97 10.34
C ASN A 108 -3.37 27.74 8.91
N PHE A 109 -2.22 28.31 8.59
CA PHE A 109 -1.48 28.16 7.34
C PHE A 109 -0.21 27.36 7.63
N ASN A 110 -0.22 26.07 7.30
CA ASN A 110 0.93 25.18 7.43
C ASN A 110 1.65 25.10 6.08
N PHE A 111 2.90 25.56 6.03
CA PHE A 111 3.69 25.62 4.80
C PHE A 111 4.52 24.35 4.54
N GLY A 112 4.50 23.37 5.45
CA GLY A 112 5.29 22.14 5.33
C GLY A 112 6.77 22.42 5.09
N ASN A 113 7.26 22.00 3.92
CA ASN A 113 8.65 22.18 3.46
C ASN A 113 8.77 23.13 2.26
N SER A 114 7.78 24.02 2.04
CA SER A 114 7.72 24.84 0.83
C SER A 114 8.60 26.07 0.83
N ILE A 115 8.86 26.68 1.98
CA ILE A 115 9.64 27.92 2.05
C ILE A 115 11.11 27.54 2.11
N ALA A 116 11.89 27.96 1.12
CA ALA A 116 13.33 27.76 1.10
C ALA A 116 14.04 29.05 0.68
N ASP A 117 15.27 29.25 1.13
CA ASP A 117 16.08 30.34 0.57
C ASP A 117 16.33 30.11 -0.94
N ASN A 118 16.69 31.18 -1.63
CA ASN A 118 16.89 31.15 -3.08
C ASN A 118 18.24 30.56 -3.52
N ASN A 119 19.27 30.65 -2.67
CA ASN A 119 20.66 30.43 -3.06
C ASN A 119 21.13 28.99 -2.79
N GLU A 120 21.03 28.53 -1.55
CA GLU A 120 21.42 27.21 -1.06
C GLU A 120 20.22 26.27 -0.87
N ALA A 121 19.01 26.81 -0.94
CA ALA A 121 17.74 26.10 -0.88
C ALA A 121 17.50 25.31 0.43
N ASN A 122 18.07 25.82 1.51
CA ASN A 122 17.78 25.51 2.90
C ASN A 122 16.30 25.76 3.20
N ILE A 123 15.62 24.73 3.68
CA ILE A 123 14.18 24.71 3.88
C ILE A 123 13.85 25.22 5.29
N LEU A 124 12.92 26.16 5.38
CA LEU A 124 12.26 26.52 6.63
C LEU A 124 11.16 25.49 6.93
N ARG A 125 11.54 24.44 7.66
CA ARG A 125 10.67 23.30 7.96
C ARG A 125 9.59 23.67 8.99
N TYR A 126 8.39 23.09 8.82
CA TYR A 126 7.29 23.15 9.79
C TYR A 126 6.80 24.57 10.13
N PHE A 127 6.99 25.53 9.23
CA PHE A 127 6.51 26.89 9.44
C PHE A 127 4.97 26.93 9.42
N ASN A 128 4.37 27.38 10.52
CA ASN A 128 2.94 27.55 10.69
C ASN A 128 2.62 29.00 11.02
N PHE A 129 1.51 29.50 10.47
CA PHE A 129 1.02 30.84 10.75
C PHE A 129 -0.48 30.79 11.06
N ALA A 130 -0.86 31.23 12.26
CA ALA A 130 -2.25 31.18 12.71
C ALA A 130 -2.77 32.52 13.21
N PHE A 131 -4.04 32.78 12.94
CA PHE A 131 -4.81 33.92 13.43
C PHE A 131 -6.29 33.55 13.59
N SER A 132 -7.07 34.40 14.28
CA SER A 132 -8.50 34.18 14.48
C SER A 132 -9.34 35.40 14.12
N THR A 133 -10.49 35.14 13.47
CA THR A 133 -11.55 36.14 13.26
C THR A 133 -12.46 36.31 14.47
N GLY A 134 -12.33 35.45 15.49
CA GLY A 134 -13.03 35.53 16.77
C GLY A 134 -12.21 36.20 17.86
N ASP A 135 -12.71 36.16 19.09
CA ASP A 135 -12.10 36.75 20.29
C ASP A 135 -10.96 35.93 20.89
N LYS A 136 -10.84 34.66 20.49
CA LYS A 136 -9.80 33.72 20.93
C LYS A 136 -9.11 33.05 19.75
N LEU A 137 -7.87 32.63 19.99
CA LEU A 137 -7.15 31.71 19.11
C LEU A 137 -7.35 30.29 19.66
N ASP A 138 -7.85 29.38 18.83
CA ASP A 138 -7.97 27.97 19.23
C ASP A 138 -6.60 27.29 19.21
N ASP A 139 -6.32 26.44 20.19
CA ASP A 139 -4.99 25.89 20.44
C ASP A 139 -4.98 24.37 20.73
N LEU A 140 -6.13 23.70 20.61
CA LEU A 140 -6.20 22.26 20.80
C LEU A 140 -5.53 21.53 19.63
N TYR A 141 -5.07 20.31 19.88
CA TYR A 141 -4.46 19.48 18.84
C TYR A 141 -4.91 18.02 18.92
N ILE A 142 -4.79 17.32 17.79
CA ILE A 142 -4.83 15.86 17.71
C ILE A 142 -3.53 15.37 17.08
N SER A 143 -2.82 14.47 17.75
CA SER A 143 -1.62 13.82 17.21
C SER A 143 -1.65 12.31 17.36
N GLY A 144 -0.88 11.63 16.52
CA GLY A 144 -0.87 10.18 16.48
C GLY A 144 0.03 9.60 15.40
N ASP A 145 -0.10 8.29 15.23
CA ASP A 145 0.62 7.51 14.25
C ASP A 145 -0.34 6.80 13.31
N ILE A 146 0.04 6.68 12.05
CA ILE A 146 -0.65 5.93 11.02
C ILE A 146 0.25 4.85 10.45
N ILE A 147 -0.34 3.68 10.21
CA ILE A 147 0.31 2.59 9.48
C ILE A 147 -0.57 2.13 8.32
N ASP A 148 0.06 1.71 7.24
CA ASP A 148 -0.60 0.96 6.18
C ASP A 148 -0.65 -0.51 6.59
N ALA A 149 -1.84 -1.00 6.95
CA ALA A 149 -2.03 -2.34 7.50
C ALA A 149 -1.76 -3.47 6.49
N THR A 150 -1.62 -3.12 5.22
CA THR A 150 -1.37 -4.06 4.12
C THR A 150 0.00 -3.87 3.46
N ALA A 151 0.74 -2.83 3.87
CA ALA A 151 2.07 -2.58 3.34
C ALA A 151 3.04 -3.68 3.79
N ILE A 152 3.73 -4.25 2.80
CA ILE A 152 4.77 -5.26 3.00
C ILE A 152 6.16 -4.59 3.03
N LYS A 153 6.32 -3.47 2.32
CA LYS A 153 7.55 -2.68 2.23
C LYS A 153 7.20 -1.20 2.28
N LYS A 154 8.05 -0.38 2.87
CA LYS A 154 7.98 1.08 2.84
C LYS A 154 8.15 1.51 1.39
N LYS A 155 7.16 2.24 0.85
CA LYS A 155 7.27 2.83 -0.50
C LYS A 155 8.50 3.74 -0.53
N GLN A 156 9.33 3.61 -1.55
CA GLN A 156 10.38 4.59 -1.81
C GLN A 156 9.73 5.86 -2.38
N GLY A 157 9.80 6.97 -1.65
CA GLY A 157 9.22 8.25 -2.06
C GLY A 157 8.60 9.04 -0.90
N GLU A 158 8.03 10.20 -1.23
CA GLU A 158 7.29 11.05 -0.28
C GLU A 158 6.07 10.27 0.26
N ASN A 159 5.85 10.33 1.58
CA ASN A 159 4.61 9.82 2.18
C ASN A 159 3.43 10.68 1.71
N LYS A 160 2.44 10.05 1.08
CA LYS A 160 1.24 10.71 0.56
C LYS A 160 0.02 10.59 1.47
N LEU A 161 0.20 10.02 2.66
CA LEU A 161 -0.89 9.92 3.63
C LEU A 161 -1.21 11.29 4.21
N VAL A 162 -2.50 11.55 4.37
CA VAL A 162 -3.04 12.73 5.04
C VAL A 162 -4.05 12.31 6.08
N VAL A 163 -4.21 13.12 7.13
CA VAL A 163 -5.26 12.95 8.14
C VAL A 163 -6.18 14.16 8.08
N GLY A 164 -7.48 13.91 7.95
CA GLY A 164 -8.52 14.91 7.84
C GLY A 164 -9.56 14.79 8.95
N LEU A 165 -10.04 15.93 9.45
CA LEU A 165 -11.15 16.05 10.36
C LEU A 165 -12.34 16.71 9.66
N TYR A 166 -13.50 16.07 9.72
CA TYR A 166 -14.78 16.63 9.29
C TYR A 166 -15.62 16.96 10.51
N GLN A 167 -16.14 18.18 10.59
CA GLN A 167 -17.10 18.54 11.64
C GLN A 167 -18.34 17.65 11.56
N VAL A 168 -18.78 17.09 12.68
CA VAL A 168 -20.02 16.31 12.73
C VAL A 168 -21.22 17.23 12.50
N LYS A 169 -22.02 16.89 11.49
CA LYS A 169 -23.28 17.56 11.08
C LYS A 169 -24.26 16.48 10.61
N ASP A 170 -25.53 16.83 10.42
CA ASP A 170 -26.57 15.90 9.93
C ASP A 170 -26.16 15.18 8.64
N THR A 171 -25.50 15.90 7.72
CA THR A 171 -24.92 15.35 6.50
C THR A 171 -23.49 15.86 6.35
N ILE A 172 -22.53 14.93 6.33
CA ILE A 172 -21.12 15.24 6.08
C ILE A 172 -20.83 15.04 4.59
N ASN A 173 -20.28 16.05 3.93
CA ASN A 173 -19.89 15.95 2.52
C ASN A 173 -18.40 15.61 2.40
N TYR A 174 -18.09 14.32 2.30
CA TYR A 174 -16.72 13.83 2.14
C TYR A 174 -16.11 14.13 0.75
N LYS A 175 -16.87 14.68 -0.20
CA LYS A 175 -16.35 15.16 -1.50
C LYS A 175 -15.74 16.56 -1.42
N GLN A 176 -15.74 17.16 -0.23
CA GLN A 176 -15.06 18.43 0.04
C GLN A 176 -13.81 18.17 0.88
N LYS A 177 -12.87 19.12 0.83
CA LYS A 177 -11.69 19.09 1.69
C LYS A 177 -12.11 19.00 3.16
N PRO A 178 -11.41 18.21 3.98
CA PRO A 178 -11.63 18.19 5.43
C PRO A 178 -11.58 19.60 6.03
N TYR A 179 -12.28 19.79 7.15
CA TYR A 179 -12.26 21.06 7.87
C TYR A 179 -10.89 21.33 8.51
N TYR A 180 -10.22 20.30 9.00
CA TYR A 180 -8.79 20.34 9.30
C TYR A 180 -8.11 19.22 8.55
N ILE A 181 -6.91 19.47 8.01
CA ILE A 181 -6.12 18.44 7.35
C ILE A 181 -4.65 18.64 7.70
N THR A 182 -3.88 17.55 7.72
CA THR A 182 -2.43 17.57 7.88
C THR A 182 -1.80 16.47 7.03
N LYS A 183 -0.54 16.67 6.63
CA LYS A 183 0.26 15.60 6.03
C LYS A 183 0.83 14.70 7.14
N VAL A 184 1.00 13.44 6.79
CA VAL A 184 1.72 12.48 7.61
C VAL A 184 3.20 12.53 7.22
N ASP A 185 4.10 12.52 8.20
CA ASP A 185 5.53 12.49 7.93
C ASP A 185 6.02 11.11 7.45
N GLU A 186 7.31 10.99 7.14
CA GLU A 186 7.88 9.75 6.62
C GLU A 186 7.85 8.58 7.62
N ASP A 187 7.75 8.86 8.92
CA ASP A 187 7.72 7.84 9.99
C ASP A 187 6.28 7.46 10.40
N GLY A 188 5.29 8.11 9.80
CA GLY A 188 3.87 7.84 10.04
C GLY A 188 3.25 8.72 11.11
N TYR A 189 3.97 9.72 11.64
CA TYR A 189 3.43 10.65 12.62
C TYR A 189 2.61 11.75 11.94
N PHE A 190 1.54 12.18 12.61
CA PHE A 190 0.73 13.31 12.18
C PHE A 190 0.33 14.19 13.37
N GLU A 191 0.12 15.48 13.07
CA GLU A 191 -0.35 16.45 14.04
C GLU A 191 -1.28 17.48 13.37
N LEU A 192 -2.46 17.65 13.95
CA LEU A 192 -3.48 18.62 13.59
C LEU A 192 -3.56 19.66 14.70
N ASN A 193 -3.18 20.91 14.39
CA ASN A 193 -3.07 22.00 15.36
C ASN A 193 -4.16 23.06 15.17
N TYR A 194 -4.31 23.92 16.20
CA TYR A 194 -5.27 25.04 16.21
C TYR A 194 -6.72 24.60 16.05
N LEU A 195 -7.07 23.50 16.72
CA LEU A 195 -8.40 22.90 16.66
C LEU A 195 -9.36 23.60 17.61
N THR A 196 -10.52 23.95 17.09
CA THR A 196 -11.64 24.42 17.91
C THR A 196 -12.28 23.22 18.63
N LYS A 197 -12.86 23.48 19.82
CA LYS A 197 -13.66 22.48 20.52
C LYS A 197 -14.83 21.99 19.67
N GLY A 198 -15.09 20.68 19.69
CA GLY A 198 -16.22 20.09 19.00
C GLY A 198 -16.04 18.62 18.66
N LYS A 199 -17.06 18.06 18.00
CA LYS A 199 -17.06 16.67 17.53
C LYS A 199 -16.63 16.57 16.08
N TYR A 200 -15.70 15.66 15.80
CA TYR A 200 -15.12 15.47 14.48
C TYR A 200 -15.12 14.00 14.07
N LYS A 201 -15.41 13.73 12.80
CA LYS A 201 -15.06 12.46 12.15
C LYS A 201 -13.61 12.54 11.69
N ILE A 202 -12.78 11.61 12.14
CA ILE A 202 -11.39 11.49 11.71
C ILE A 202 -11.28 10.44 10.62
N ILE A 203 -10.65 10.84 9.51
CA ILE A 203 -10.28 9.94 8.42
C ILE A 203 -8.82 10.15 8.08
N ALA A 204 -8.19 9.11 7.58
CA ALA A 204 -6.89 9.16 6.96
C ALA A 204 -6.96 8.49 5.60
N PHE A 205 -6.32 9.08 4.61
CA PHE A 205 -6.33 8.55 3.25
C PHE A 205 -5.04 8.88 2.52
N GLU A 206 -4.78 8.14 1.45
CA GLU A 206 -3.63 8.37 0.59
C GLU A 206 -3.99 9.40 -0.49
N ASP A 207 -3.45 10.61 -0.45
CA ASP A 207 -3.75 11.70 -1.39
C ASP A 207 -2.83 11.61 -2.61
N GLU A 208 -3.03 10.58 -3.45
CA GLU A 208 -2.12 10.28 -4.58
C GLU A 208 -2.10 11.41 -5.62
N ASN A 209 -3.24 12.08 -5.82
CA ASN A 209 -3.42 13.14 -6.81
C ASN A 209 -3.24 14.57 -6.24
N GLY A 210 -3.05 14.71 -4.92
CA GLY A 210 -2.79 15.97 -4.24
C GLY A 210 -3.99 16.93 -4.20
N ASN A 211 -5.22 16.44 -4.34
CA ASN A 211 -6.43 17.26 -4.31
C ASN A 211 -6.95 17.47 -2.87
N SER A 212 -6.40 16.74 -1.88
CA SER A 212 -6.80 16.76 -0.46
C SER A 212 -8.26 16.33 -0.21
N VAL A 213 -8.79 15.46 -1.05
CA VAL A 213 -10.14 14.90 -0.99
C VAL A 213 -10.05 13.41 -1.28
N TYR A 214 -10.58 12.59 -0.37
CA TYR A 214 -10.58 11.15 -0.54
C TYR A 214 -11.32 10.71 -1.83
N ASP A 215 -10.66 9.89 -2.64
CA ASP A 215 -11.18 9.28 -3.87
C ASP A 215 -11.49 7.77 -3.67
N PRO A 216 -12.77 7.39 -3.45
CA PRO A 216 -13.16 6.01 -3.20
C PRO A 216 -12.74 5.05 -4.31
N GLY A 217 -12.15 3.92 -3.91
CA GLY A 217 -11.70 2.85 -4.82
C GLY A 217 -10.33 3.08 -5.45
N LYS A 218 -9.78 4.29 -5.32
CA LYS A 218 -8.45 4.66 -5.84
C LYS A 218 -7.42 4.82 -4.73
N GLU A 219 -7.85 5.32 -3.58
CA GLU A 219 -6.98 5.67 -2.47
C GLU A 219 -7.23 4.74 -1.28
N LYS A 220 -6.17 4.44 -0.51
CA LYS A 220 -6.34 3.75 0.76
C LYS A 220 -7.06 4.65 1.74
N ILE A 221 -7.82 4.07 2.65
CA ILE A 221 -8.56 4.80 3.68
C ILE A 221 -8.51 4.09 5.03
N GLY A 222 -8.50 4.90 6.09
CA GLY A 222 -8.64 4.52 7.48
C GLY A 222 -9.54 5.51 8.19
N PHE A 223 -10.41 5.04 9.07
CA PHE A 223 -11.32 5.93 9.79
C PHE A 223 -11.73 5.30 11.12
N GLN A 224 -12.17 6.16 12.04
CA GLN A 224 -12.83 5.71 13.26
C GLN A 224 -14.34 5.80 13.08
N LYS A 225 -15.06 4.74 13.48
CA LYS A 225 -16.52 4.70 13.39
C LYS A 225 -17.16 5.78 14.28
N ASP A 226 -16.69 5.90 15.51
CA ASP A 226 -17.21 6.89 16.45
C ASP A 226 -16.52 8.24 16.24
N PRO A 227 -17.26 9.37 16.35
CA PRO A 227 -16.66 10.68 16.34
C PRO A 227 -15.68 10.89 17.50
N VAL A 228 -14.63 11.67 17.22
CA VAL A 228 -13.69 12.17 18.22
C VAL A 228 -14.26 13.44 18.85
N ASP A 229 -14.39 13.44 20.18
CA ASP A 229 -14.85 14.60 20.95
C ASP A 229 -13.65 15.43 21.44
N VAL A 230 -13.42 16.58 20.83
CA VAL A 230 -12.26 17.45 21.09
C VAL A 230 -12.63 18.48 22.13
N GLU A 231 -12.52 18.10 23.41
CA GLU A 231 -12.68 19.02 24.55
C GLU A 231 -11.34 19.49 25.13
N LYS A 232 -10.28 18.72 24.84
CA LYS A 232 -8.88 18.92 25.20
C LYS A 232 -8.00 18.32 24.10
N SER A 233 -6.72 18.64 24.10
CA SER A 233 -5.79 18.03 23.14
C SER A 233 -5.68 16.52 23.34
N ILE A 234 -5.53 15.79 22.24
CA ILE A 234 -5.51 14.33 22.18
C ILE A 234 -4.20 13.89 21.55
N SER A 235 -3.43 13.05 22.23
CA SER A 235 -2.16 12.50 21.72
C SER A 235 -2.25 10.99 21.59
N GLY A 236 -1.45 10.41 20.68
CA GLY A 236 -1.26 8.97 20.57
C GLY A 236 -2.40 8.24 19.86
N VAL A 237 -3.18 8.94 19.03
CA VAL A 237 -4.19 8.28 18.18
C VAL A 237 -3.49 7.28 17.25
N LYS A 238 -4.03 6.06 17.14
CA LYS A 238 -3.51 5.05 16.21
C LYS A 238 -4.50 4.86 15.08
N LEU A 239 -4.07 5.13 13.85
CA LEU A 239 -4.86 4.92 12.65
C LEU A 239 -4.22 3.84 11.78
N LYS A 240 -5.07 3.11 11.06
CA LYS A 240 -4.65 2.13 10.05
C LYS A 240 -5.38 2.44 8.77
N VAL A 241 -4.64 2.51 7.66
CA VAL A 241 -5.26 2.60 6.32
C VAL A 241 -5.25 1.23 5.65
N TYR A 242 -6.31 0.99 4.90
CA TYR A 242 -6.56 -0.23 4.15
C TYR A 242 -6.95 0.13 2.71
N PRO A 243 -6.82 -0.80 1.75
CA PRO A 243 -7.48 -0.65 0.46
C PRO A 243 -8.96 -0.31 0.64
N SER A 244 -9.46 0.62 -0.15
CA SER A 244 -10.87 0.97 -0.14
C SER A 244 -11.68 0.11 -1.11
N LYS A 245 -12.95 -0.14 -0.79
CA LYS A 245 -13.92 -0.73 -1.70
C LYS A 245 -14.08 0.14 -2.95
N LYS A 246 -14.00 -0.49 -4.12
CA LYS A 246 -14.25 0.17 -5.41
C LYS A 246 -15.75 0.29 -5.66
N PRO A 247 -16.22 1.43 -6.22
CA PRO A 247 -17.58 1.52 -6.72
C PRO A 247 -17.88 0.44 -7.75
N LEU A 248 -19.06 -0.15 -7.68
CA LEU A 248 -19.48 -1.18 -8.64
C LEU A 248 -19.74 -0.55 -10.01
N LYS A 249 -19.00 -1.02 -11.03
CA LYS A 249 -19.10 -0.47 -12.39
C LYS A 249 -18.77 -1.55 -13.42
N TYR A 250 -19.54 -1.60 -14.51
CA TYR A 250 -19.15 -2.36 -15.69
C TYR A 250 -17.85 -1.80 -16.29
N ALA A 251 -16.89 -2.69 -16.52
CA ALA A 251 -15.59 -2.33 -17.09
C ALA A 251 -15.56 -2.61 -18.60
N GLU A 252 -15.55 -3.88 -18.99
CA GLU A 252 -15.46 -4.28 -20.40
C GLU A 252 -16.09 -5.64 -20.69
N MET A 253 -16.31 -5.91 -21.97
CA MET A 253 -16.75 -7.18 -22.51
C MET A 253 -15.88 -7.56 -23.71
N LYS A 254 -15.37 -8.80 -23.73
CA LYS A 254 -14.47 -9.28 -24.79
C LYS A 254 -14.64 -10.77 -25.07
N GLU A 255 -14.17 -11.19 -26.24
CA GLU A 255 -14.09 -12.60 -26.62
C GLU A 255 -13.20 -13.38 -25.64
N ASN A 256 -13.61 -14.60 -25.33
CA ASN A 256 -12.85 -15.56 -24.54
C ASN A 256 -13.08 -16.96 -25.13
N PRO A 257 -12.10 -17.89 -25.10
CA PRO A 257 -12.37 -19.32 -25.26
C PRO A 257 -13.72 -19.76 -24.68
N GLY A 258 -14.57 -20.30 -25.55
CA GLY A 258 -15.93 -20.78 -25.23
C GLY A 258 -17.06 -19.75 -25.20
N GLY A 259 -16.75 -18.47 -25.47
CA GLY A 259 -17.76 -17.42 -25.61
C GLY A 259 -17.18 -16.03 -25.38
N VAL A 260 -17.64 -15.38 -24.32
CA VAL A 260 -17.28 -14.00 -23.98
C VAL A 260 -17.17 -13.82 -22.46
N ILE A 261 -16.36 -12.87 -22.03
CA ILE A 261 -16.30 -12.42 -20.64
C ILE A 261 -16.82 -11.01 -20.50
N MET A 262 -17.53 -10.77 -19.41
CA MET A 262 -18.00 -9.48 -18.95
C MET A 262 -17.34 -9.19 -17.60
N THR A 263 -16.73 -8.03 -17.46
CA THR A 263 -15.93 -7.66 -16.27
C THR A 263 -16.48 -6.43 -15.56
N PHE A 264 -16.27 -6.39 -14.25
CA PHE A 264 -16.78 -5.36 -13.35
C PHE A 264 -15.70 -4.90 -12.37
N GLU A 265 -15.63 -3.59 -12.12
CA GLU A 265 -14.97 -3.04 -10.95
C GLU A 265 -15.88 -3.21 -9.72
N GLY A 266 -15.31 -3.28 -8.51
CA GLY A 266 -16.08 -3.34 -7.27
C GLY A 266 -16.57 -4.72 -6.86
N ASN A 267 -16.17 -5.79 -7.58
CA ASN A 267 -16.35 -7.19 -7.17
C ASN A 267 -17.81 -7.51 -6.78
N PRO A 268 -18.76 -7.47 -7.74
CA PRO A 268 -20.17 -7.68 -7.45
C PRO A 268 -20.43 -9.02 -6.75
N GLU A 269 -21.38 -9.03 -5.82
CA GLU A 269 -21.78 -10.24 -5.11
C GLU A 269 -22.41 -11.27 -6.05
N SER A 270 -23.25 -10.82 -6.98
CA SER A 270 -23.81 -11.67 -8.03
C SER A 270 -24.07 -10.88 -9.30
N VAL A 271 -23.97 -11.53 -10.44
CA VAL A 271 -24.39 -10.96 -11.73
C VAL A 271 -25.22 -11.98 -12.49
N LYS A 272 -26.44 -11.59 -12.87
CA LYS A 272 -27.29 -12.36 -13.78
C LYS A 272 -27.11 -11.82 -15.19
N VAL A 273 -27.08 -12.71 -16.18
CA VAL A 273 -26.94 -12.33 -17.59
C VAL A 273 -28.03 -12.98 -18.42
N ALA A 274 -28.55 -12.23 -19.39
CA ALA A 274 -29.39 -12.77 -20.46
C ALA A 274 -28.90 -12.28 -21.83
N SER A 275 -29.10 -13.12 -22.85
CA SER A 275 -28.88 -12.71 -24.24
C SER A 275 -30.06 -11.85 -24.71
N VAL A 276 -29.74 -10.78 -25.42
CA VAL A 276 -30.72 -9.89 -26.09
C VAL A 276 -30.64 -10.09 -27.62
N SER A 277 -29.75 -10.95 -28.10
CA SER A 277 -29.55 -11.22 -29.53
C SER A 277 -30.47 -12.35 -30.02
N ASP A 278 -31.15 -12.14 -31.16
CA ASP A 278 -32.11 -13.11 -31.72
C ASP A 278 -31.50 -14.48 -32.07
N LYS A 279 -30.27 -14.49 -32.60
CA LYS A 279 -29.55 -15.71 -32.98
C LYS A 279 -29.05 -16.53 -31.79
N LEU A 280 -28.84 -15.88 -30.64
CA LEU A 280 -28.12 -16.44 -29.52
C LEU A 280 -29.05 -16.68 -28.34
N LYS A 281 -29.85 -17.75 -28.39
CA LYS A 281 -30.83 -18.08 -27.33
C LYS A 281 -30.34 -19.10 -26.31
N ASP A 282 -29.47 -20.01 -26.73
CA ASP A 282 -28.88 -21.06 -25.88
C ASP A 282 -27.55 -20.58 -25.33
N ILE A 283 -27.59 -20.00 -24.13
CA ILE A 283 -26.40 -19.56 -23.39
C ILE A 283 -26.37 -20.18 -22.00
N LYS A 284 -25.15 -20.36 -21.48
CA LYS A 284 -24.89 -20.52 -20.04
C LYS A 284 -24.04 -19.35 -19.57
N PHE A 285 -24.10 -19.04 -18.29
CA PHE A 285 -23.15 -18.11 -17.69
C PHE A 285 -22.71 -18.62 -16.33
N THR A 286 -21.52 -18.18 -15.93
CA THR A 286 -20.92 -18.50 -14.63
C THR A 286 -20.34 -17.23 -14.02
N HIS A 287 -20.71 -16.98 -12.77
CA HIS A 287 -20.16 -15.91 -11.94
C HIS A 287 -19.94 -16.49 -10.54
N ARG A 288 -18.76 -16.24 -9.96
CA ARG A 288 -18.46 -16.60 -8.57
C ARG A 288 -18.74 -15.38 -7.70
N PRO A 289 -19.26 -15.54 -6.47
CA PRO A 289 -19.44 -14.42 -5.56
C PRO A 289 -18.17 -13.58 -5.40
N LYS A 290 -18.34 -12.25 -5.42
CA LYS A 290 -17.26 -11.25 -5.40
C LYS A 290 -16.22 -11.37 -6.52
N SER A 291 -16.49 -12.13 -7.59
CA SER A 291 -15.67 -12.15 -8.80
C SER A 291 -15.93 -10.90 -9.63
N ASP A 292 -14.86 -10.32 -10.19
CA ASP A 292 -14.95 -9.26 -11.19
C ASP A 292 -15.47 -9.78 -12.54
N THR A 293 -15.38 -11.09 -12.78
CA THR A 293 -15.59 -11.69 -14.10
C THR A 293 -16.82 -12.57 -14.13
N VAL A 294 -17.70 -12.32 -15.08
CA VAL A 294 -18.74 -13.22 -15.55
C VAL A 294 -18.28 -13.85 -16.87
N ARG A 295 -18.39 -15.17 -16.99
CA ARG A 295 -18.16 -15.88 -18.26
C ARG A 295 -19.50 -16.29 -18.84
N ILE A 296 -19.70 -16.01 -20.12
CA ILE A 296 -20.89 -16.36 -20.88
C ILE A 296 -20.46 -17.33 -21.97
N TRP A 297 -21.06 -18.51 -21.93
CA TRP A 297 -20.73 -19.66 -22.75
C TRP A 297 -21.83 -19.88 -23.78
N PHE A 298 -21.44 -20.15 -25.01
CA PHE A 298 -22.37 -20.49 -26.09
C PHE A 298 -21.67 -21.26 -27.21
N ASP A 299 -22.44 -21.90 -28.08
CA ASP A 299 -21.94 -22.57 -29.28
C ASP A 299 -22.10 -21.66 -30.51
N PRO A 300 -21.03 -20.96 -30.93
CA PRO A 300 -21.09 -20.04 -32.07
C PRO A 300 -21.32 -20.76 -33.41
N VAL A 301 -20.98 -22.05 -33.52
CA VAL A 301 -21.17 -22.83 -34.75
C VAL A 301 -22.62 -23.25 -34.87
N LYS A 302 -23.20 -23.80 -33.81
CA LYS A 302 -24.62 -24.19 -33.77
C LYS A 302 -25.56 -23.00 -33.93
N SER A 303 -25.20 -21.83 -33.38
CA SER A 303 -25.99 -20.60 -33.48
C SER A 303 -25.74 -19.77 -34.73
N ASP A 304 -24.83 -20.17 -35.63
CA ASP A 304 -24.40 -19.39 -36.80
C ASP A 304 -24.07 -17.93 -36.46
N VAL A 305 -23.21 -17.77 -35.45
CA VAL A 305 -22.76 -16.48 -34.93
C VAL A 305 -21.28 -16.29 -35.18
N GLY A 306 -20.92 -15.19 -35.84
CA GLY A 306 -19.54 -14.75 -36.00
C GLY A 306 -18.70 -15.62 -36.96
N GLN A 307 -19.32 -16.52 -37.73
CA GLN A 307 -18.62 -17.51 -38.55
C GLN A 307 -17.87 -16.90 -39.74
N THR A 308 -18.49 -15.93 -40.42
CA THR A 308 -17.96 -15.30 -41.64
C THR A 308 -17.63 -13.82 -41.43
N VAL A 309 -18.51 -13.12 -40.70
CA VAL A 309 -18.40 -11.70 -40.38
C VAL A 309 -18.36 -11.50 -38.87
N THR A 310 -17.85 -10.35 -38.44
CA THR A 310 -17.96 -9.94 -37.04
C THR A 310 -19.40 -9.53 -36.76
N GLU A 311 -20.01 -10.09 -35.73
CA GLU A 311 -21.40 -9.80 -35.34
C GLU A 311 -21.44 -9.04 -34.01
N ASN A 312 -22.37 -8.09 -33.88
CA ASN A 312 -22.58 -7.36 -32.64
C ASN A 312 -23.56 -8.12 -31.74
N LEU A 313 -23.05 -8.75 -30.69
CA LEU A 313 -23.84 -9.48 -29.70
C LEU A 313 -24.22 -8.54 -28.56
N LYS A 314 -25.47 -8.65 -28.09
CA LYS A 314 -25.99 -7.84 -26.99
C LYS A 314 -26.42 -8.71 -25.83
N PHE A 315 -26.03 -8.30 -24.62
CA PHE A 315 -26.34 -8.98 -23.38
C PHE A 315 -26.85 -7.97 -22.37
N SER A 316 -27.89 -8.33 -21.63
CA SER A 316 -28.29 -7.60 -20.43
C SER A 316 -27.59 -8.20 -19.22
N TYR A 317 -27.30 -7.35 -18.24
CA TYR A 317 -26.83 -7.79 -16.93
C TYR A 317 -27.65 -7.15 -15.81
N ASP A 318 -27.72 -7.86 -14.69
CA ASP A 318 -28.30 -7.40 -13.43
C ASP A 318 -27.35 -7.73 -12.28
N THR A 319 -26.92 -6.69 -11.58
CA THR A 319 -26.04 -6.78 -10.39
C THR A 319 -26.81 -6.69 -9.07
N GLY A 320 -28.13 -6.58 -9.12
CA GLY A 320 -29.00 -6.27 -7.97
C GLY A 320 -29.12 -4.77 -7.68
N THR A 321 -28.07 -3.98 -7.93
CA THR A 321 -28.11 -2.50 -7.77
C THR A 321 -28.25 -1.78 -9.10
N LYS A 322 -27.74 -2.36 -10.19
CA LYS A 322 -27.83 -1.81 -11.54
C LYS A 322 -28.17 -2.88 -12.57
N GLN A 323 -29.07 -2.50 -13.48
CA GLN A 323 -29.39 -3.25 -14.70
C GLN A 323 -29.01 -2.42 -15.93
N ASP A 324 -28.38 -3.04 -16.92
CA ASP A 324 -27.97 -2.37 -18.15
C ASP A 324 -27.84 -3.37 -19.30
N THR A 325 -27.65 -2.85 -20.51
CA THR A 325 -27.36 -3.66 -21.71
C THR A 325 -26.02 -3.25 -22.29
N VAL A 326 -25.18 -4.24 -22.56
CA VAL A 326 -23.85 -4.05 -23.17
C VAL A 326 -23.72 -4.89 -24.42
N SER A 327 -22.74 -4.56 -25.23
CA SER A 327 -22.51 -5.21 -26.52
C SER A 327 -21.06 -5.53 -26.76
N VAL A 328 -20.82 -6.58 -27.53
CA VAL A 328 -19.49 -7.02 -27.94
C VAL A 328 -19.49 -7.42 -29.41
N PHE A 329 -18.49 -6.96 -30.14
CA PHE A 329 -18.24 -7.40 -31.50
C PHE A 329 -17.50 -8.74 -31.46
N TYR A 330 -18.19 -9.81 -31.87
CA TYR A 330 -17.72 -11.18 -31.79
C TYR A 330 -17.42 -11.75 -33.17
N LYS A 331 -16.29 -12.45 -33.30
CA LYS A 331 -15.95 -13.25 -34.46
C LYS A 331 -15.44 -14.60 -34.00
N TYR A 332 -15.99 -15.68 -34.55
CA TYR A 332 -15.60 -17.02 -34.14
C TYR A 332 -14.16 -17.33 -34.52
N ASN A 333 -13.35 -17.68 -33.52
CA ASN A 333 -11.96 -18.06 -33.72
C ASN A 333 -11.74 -19.55 -33.40
N LYS A 334 -11.48 -20.35 -34.44
CA LYS A 334 -11.19 -21.79 -34.31
C LYS A 334 -9.97 -22.12 -33.44
N LYS A 335 -9.06 -21.16 -33.21
CA LYS A 335 -7.90 -21.34 -32.31
C LYS A 335 -8.31 -21.32 -30.84
N ASN A 336 -9.45 -20.72 -30.50
CA ASN A 336 -9.96 -20.62 -29.14
C ASN A 336 -10.68 -21.90 -28.70
N ALA A 337 -10.18 -23.06 -29.12
CA ALA A 337 -10.74 -24.36 -28.78
C ALA A 337 -10.45 -24.74 -27.32
N MET A 338 -11.25 -25.66 -26.77
CA MET A 338 -11.02 -26.20 -25.44
C MET A 338 -9.71 -26.98 -25.39
N ASP A 339 -8.86 -26.60 -24.46
CA ASP A 339 -7.54 -27.18 -24.24
C ASP A 339 -7.29 -27.44 -22.75
N LEU A 340 -6.26 -28.26 -22.49
CA LEU A 340 -5.83 -28.67 -21.16
C LEU A 340 -4.33 -28.43 -20.97
N GLU A 341 -3.98 -27.90 -19.82
CA GLU A 341 -2.62 -27.49 -19.45
C GLU A 341 -2.25 -27.98 -18.04
N ASN A 342 -0.95 -28.05 -17.76
CA ASN A 342 -0.43 -28.38 -16.44
C ASN A 342 -0.58 -27.16 -15.50
N ASP A 343 -1.15 -27.37 -14.32
CA ASP A 343 -1.43 -26.31 -13.32
C ASP A 343 -0.61 -26.45 -12.02
N ASN A 344 0.58 -27.02 -12.13
CA ASN A 344 1.51 -27.28 -11.03
C ASN A 344 2.73 -26.34 -11.04
N GLY A 345 2.75 -25.34 -11.95
CA GLY A 345 3.87 -24.41 -12.09
C GLY A 345 5.09 -25.00 -12.79
N GLY A 346 4.92 -26.14 -13.47
CA GLY A 346 5.97 -26.83 -14.22
C GLY A 346 5.80 -28.35 -14.19
N PRO A 347 6.80 -29.11 -14.67
CA PRO A 347 6.79 -30.57 -14.62
C PRO A 347 7.08 -31.11 -13.21
N ALA A 348 7.44 -30.27 -12.24
CA ALA A 348 7.73 -30.66 -10.89
C ALA A 348 6.45 -30.73 -10.04
N LEU A 349 6.20 -31.87 -9.41
CA LEU A 349 5.08 -32.09 -8.50
C LEU A 349 5.60 -32.17 -7.07
N ALA A 350 5.01 -31.38 -6.16
CA ALA A 350 5.41 -31.42 -4.76
C ALA A 350 5.07 -32.80 -4.14
N PRO A 351 5.86 -33.29 -3.17
CA PRO A 351 5.55 -34.53 -2.46
C PRO A 351 4.13 -34.50 -1.86
N ASN A 352 3.45 -35.64 -1.89
CA ASN A 352 2.11 -35.82 -1.31
C ASN A 352 1.06 -34.82 -1.86
N SER A 353 1.25 -34.32 -3.07
CA SER A 353 0.30 -33.43 -3.74
C SER A 353 -0.35 -34.11 -4.94
N ASP A 354 -1.59 -33.73 -5.20
CA ASP A 354 -2.30 -34.15 -6.40
C ASP A 354 -1.75 -33.42 -7.63
N PHE A 355 -1.68 -34.12 -8.76
CA PHE A 355 -1.33 -33.49 -10.03
C PHE A 355 -2.55 -32.73 -10.57
N LYS A 356 -2.37 -31.44 -10.87
CA LYS A 356 -3.45 -30.55 -11.31
C LYS A 356 -3.41 -30.30 -12.82
N ILE A 357 -4.56 -30.45 -13.48
CA ILE A 357 -4.79 -30.06 -14.87
C ILE A 357 -5.73 -28.86 -14.88
N ARG A 358 -5.40 -27.82 -15.64
CA ARG A 358 -6.28 -26.66 -15.87
C ARG A 358 -6.87 -26.71 -17.28
N SER A 359 -8.14 -26.37 -17.40
CA SER A 359 -8.79 -26.09 -18.67
C SER A 359 -8.99 -24.59 -18.86
N ASN A 360 -8.86 -24.12 -20.09
CA ASN A 360 -9.28 -22.78 -20.50
C ASN A 360 -10.81 -22.63 -20.59
N TYR A 361 -11.56 -23.73 -20.47
CA TYR A 361 -13.02 -23.77 -20.39
C TYR A 361 -13.47 -24.24 -19.01
N ILE A 362 -14.70 -23.89 -18.63
CA ILE A 362 -15.31 -24.50 -17.44
C ILE A 362 -15.53 -26.00 -17.69
N ILE A 363 -15.29 -26.82 -16.68
CA ILE A 363 -15.40 -28.27 -16.78
C ILE A 363 -16.76 -28.70 -16.23
N ASP A 364 -17.55 -29.34 -17.07
CA ASP A 364 -18.85 -29.92 -16.72
C ASP A 364 -18.71 -31.39 -16.34
N LYS A 365 -17.98 -32.18 -17.15
CA LYS A 365 -17.80 -33.62 -16.93
C LYS A 365 -16.41 -34.09 -17.38
N ILE A 366 -15.98 -35.20 -16.77
CA ILE A 366 -14.76 -35.93 -17.10
C ILE A 366 -15.05 -37.43 -17.27
N SER A 367 -14.28 -38.09 -18.13
CA SER A 367 -14.30 -39.54 -18.39
C SER A 367 -12.93 -40.15 -18.09
N PRO A 368 -12.53 -40.24 -16.81
CA PRO A 368 -11.19 -40.66 -16.41
C PRO A 368 -10.91 -42.15 -16.64
N GLU A 369 -11.94 -42.96 -16.84
CA GLU A 369 -11.83 -44.39 -17.15
C GLU A 369 -11.07 -44.68 -18.46
N LYS A 370 -10.88 -43.65 -19.29
CA LYS A 370 -10.11 -43.73 -20.56
C LYS A 370 -8.69 -43.19 -20.41
N TRP A 371 -8.32 -42.64 -19.26
CA TRP A 371 -7.02 -42.01 -19.06
C TRP A 371 -6.01 -43.05 -18.58
N VAL A 372 -4.73 -42.78 -18.85
CA VAL A 372 -3.66 -43.71 -18.52
C VAL A 372 -2.56 -42.94 -17.79
N LEU A 373 -2.29 -43.32 -16.55
CA LEU A 373 -1.15 -42.86 -15.78
C LEU A 373 -0.07 -43.94 -15.81
N LYS A 374 1.15 -43.58 -16.20
CA LYS A 374 2.31 -44.48 -16.19
C LYS A 374 3.38 -43.97 -15.25
N SER A 375 4.03 -44.88 -14.52
CA SER A 375 5.19 -44.60 -13.66
C SER A 375 6.52 -45.04 -14.28
N ASP A 376 6.46 -45.83 -15.36
CA ASP A 376 7.56 -46.11 -16.30
C ASP A 376 6.99 -46.53 -17.66
N SER A 377 7.82 -46.96 -18.62
CA SER A 377 7.36 -47.34 -19.96
C SER A 377 6.34 -48.49 -20.00
N LEU A 378 6.39 -49.38 -19.00
CA LEU A 378 5.65 -50.65 -18.94
C LEU A 378 4.59 -50.68 -17.83
N THR A 379 4.74 -49.87 -16.78
CA THR A 379 3.90 -49.89 -15.58
C THR A 379 2.84 -48.80 -15.63
N THR A 380 1.57 -49.22 -15.70
CA THR A 380 0.40 -48.35 -15.46
C THR A 380 0.14 -48.27 -13.95
N GLN A 381 -0.23 -47.09 -13.46
CA GLN A 381 -0.52 -46.82 -12.06
C GLN A 381 -1.98 -46.38 -11.89
N GLU A 382 -2.63 -46.89 -10.85
CA GLU A 382 -3.99 -46.51 -10.48
C GLU A 382 -4.05 -45.05 -10.02
N PHE A 383 -5.15 -44.36 -10.34
CA PHE A 383 -5.39 -42.99 -9.92
C PHE A 383 -6.89 -42.72 -9.85
N THR A 384 -7.25 -41.62 -9.20
CA THR A 384 -8.60 -41.04 -9.29
C THR A 384 -8.51 -39.63 -9.84
N ALA A 385 -9.55 -39.19 -10.54
CA ALA A 385 -9.65 -37.85 -11.07
C ALA A 385 -10.98 -37.22 -10.69
N LYS A 386 -10.97 -35.96 -10.25
CA LYS A 386 -12.17 -35.19 -9.89
C LYS A 386 -12.03 -33.74 -10.33
N ILE A 387 -13.14 -33.10 -10.66
CA ILE A 387 -13.18 -31.65 -10.84
C ILE A 387 -13.01 -31.01 -9.44
N SER A 388 -12.18 -29.98 -9.32
CA SER A 388 -11.95 -29.29 -8.06
C SER A 388 -13.22 -28.62 -7.55
N GLU A 389 -13.56 -28.84 -6.28
CA GLU A 389 -14.74 -28.23 -5.64
C GLU A 389 -14.60 -26.71 -5.49
N THR A 390 -13.36 -26.21 -5.50
CA THR A 390 -13.04 -24.78 -5.33
C THR A 390 -12.72 -24.07 -6.64
N ASP A 391 -12.38 -24.81 -7.70
CA ASP A 391 -12.04 -24.27 -9.02
C ASP A 391 -12.60 -25.16 -10.14
N PRO A 392 -13.75 -24.79 -10.77
CA PRO A 392 -14.38 -25.62 -11.80
C PRO A 392 -13.61 -25.65 -13.12
N TYR A 393 -12.45 -24.99 -13.21
CA TYR A 393 -11.52 -25.07 -14.35
C TYR A 393 -10.38 -26.06 -14.10
N GLN A 394 -10.36 -26.73 -12.94
CA GLN A 394 -9.25 -27.59 -12.53
C GLN A 394 -9.71 -29.02 -12.30
N ILE A 395 -8.91 -29.98 -12.76
CA ILE A 395 -9.04 -31.40 -12.45
C ILE A 395 -7.89 -31.80 -11.54
N MET A 396 -8.24 -32.46 -10.43
CA MET A 396 -7.32 -33.03 -9.45
C MET A 396 -7.09 -34.50 -9.77
N ILE A 397 -5.83 -34.89 -9.96
CA ILE A 397 -5.41 -36.29 -10.17
C ILE A 397 -4.72 -36.77 -8.91
N HIS A 398 -5.36 -37.70 -8.21
CA HIS A 398 -4.87 -38.28 -6.98
C HIS A 398 -4.33 -39.69 -7.22
N SER A 399 -3.12 -39.96 -6.75
CA SER A 399 -2.45 -41.26 -6.80
C SER A 399 -1.31 -41.31 -5.77
N ASP A 400 -0.78 -42.51 -5.51
CA ASP A 400 0.38 -42.72 -4.64
C ASP A 400 1.69 -42.38 -5.36
N PHE A 401 1.89 -41.09 -5.65
CA PHE A 401 3.10 -40.61 -6.31
C PHE A 401 4.33 -40.80 -5.40
N VAL A 402 5.20 -41.73 -5.77
CA VAL A 402 6.50 -41.97 -5.11
C VAL A 402 7.49 -40.84 -5.43
N PRO A 403 8.07 -40.18 -4.41
CA PRO A 403 9.10 -39.15 -4.59
C PRO A 403 10.31 -39.62 -5.40
N GLY A 404 10.83 -38.75 -6.25
CA GLY A 404 11.94 -38.99 -7.17
C GLY A 404 11.60 -39.81 -8.41
N LYS A 405 10.33 -40.22 -8.61
CA LYS A 405 9.88 -40.91 -9.82
C LYS A 405 9.25 -39.95 -10.82
N LYS A 406 9.35 -40.33 -12.09
CA LYS A 406 8.70 -39.66 -13.22
C LYS A 406 7.41 -40.36 -13.59
N TYR A 407 6.44 -39.57 -14.01
CA TYR A 407 5.11 -40.01 -14.38
C TYR A 407 4.70 -39.42 -15.72
N GLN A 408 3.87 -40.16 -16.42
CA GLN A 408 3.25 -39.73 -17.66
C GLN A 408 1.74 -39.97 -17.56
N LEU A 409 0.97 -38.88 -17.53
CA LEU A 409 -0.50 -38.94 -17.60
C LEU A 409 -0.96 -38.63 -19.03
N THR A 410 -1.77 -39.50 -19.61
CA THR A 410 -2.36 -39.31 -20.93
C THR A 410 -3.87 -39.14 -20.82
N VAL A 411 -4.37 -37.99 -21.26
CA VAL A 411 -5.78 -37.60 -21.32
C VAL A 411 -6.23 -37.60 -22.79
N PRO A 412 -7.02 -38.58 -23.25
CA PRO A 412 -7.46 -38.63 -24.64
C PRO A 412 -8.37 -37.45 -25.02
N LYS A 413 -8.47 -37.18 -26.33
CA LYS A 413 -9.44 -36.21 -26.85
C LYS A 413 -10.88 -36.59 -26.45
N GLU A 414 -11.74 -35.60 -26.31
CA GLU A 414 -13.17 -35.74 -26.02
C GLU A 414 -13.54 -36.37 -24.67
N THR A 415 -12.59 -36.45 -23.74
CA THR A 415 -12.80 -37.03 -22.40
C THR A 415 -12.97 -35.99 -21.30
N VAL A 416 -12.74 -34.71 -21.60
CA VAL A 416 -13.08 -33.57 -20.75
C VAL A 416 -14.08 -32.71 -21.52
N SER A 417 -15.24 -32.45 -20.93
CA SER A 417 -16.31 -31.66 -21.56
C SER A 417 -16.65 -30.42 -20.76
N SER A 418 -16.89 -29.33 -21.49
CA SER A 418 -17.57 -28.12 -21.04
C SER A 418 -19.05 -28.16 -21.48
N TYR A 419 -19.78 -27.05 -21.32
CA TYR A 419 -21.19 -26.96 -21.73
C TYR A 419 -21.42 -27.18 -23.23
N TYR A 420 -20.53 -26.64 -24.07
CA TYR A 420 -20.66 -26.63 -25.53
C TYR A 420 -19.42 -27.14 -26.27
N ALA A 421 -18.42 -27.66 -25.55
CA ALA A 421 -17.15 -28.06 -26.12
C ALA A 421 -16.57 -29.28 -25.40
N LYS A 422 -15.61 -29.95 -26.05
CA LYS A 422 -14.74 -30.94 -25.44
C LYS A 422 -13.29 -30.68 -25.81
N ASN A 423 -12.35 -31.22 -25.05
CA ASN A 423 -10.93 -31.13 -25.41
C ASN A 423 -10.69 -31.75 -26.79
N VAL A 424 -10.16 -30.96 -27.72
CA VAL A 424 -10.06 -31.36 -29.14
C VAL A 424 -8.91 -32.35 -29.38
N GLN A 425 -7.86 -32.25 -28.57
CA GLN A 425 -6.65 -33.05 -28.71
C GLN A 425 -6.41 -33.94 -27.49
N SER A 426 -5.73 -35.06 -27.74
CA SER A 426 -5.15 -35.87 -26.67
C SER A 426 -3.98 -35.11 -26.07
N LYS A 427 -3.91 -35.07 -24.73
CA LYS A 427 -2.82 -34.42 -23.99
C LYS A 427 -1.99 -35.45 -23.24
N ARG A 428 -0.69 -35.22 -23.25
CA ARG A 428 0.30 -35.96 -22.47
C ARG A 428 0.93 -34.98 -21.50
N PHE A 429 0.90 -35.31 -20.22
CA PHE A 429 1.55 -34.57 -19.15
C PHE A 429 2.68 -35.42 -18.58
N ASP A 430 3.92 -34.98 -18.76
CA ASP A 430 5.09 -35.57 -18.14
C ASP A 430 5.46 -34.76 -16.89
N PHE A 431 5.62 -35.42 -15.76
CA PHE A 431 5.96 -34.77 -14.50
C PHE A 431 6.82 -35.65 -13.60
N GLU A 432 7.49 -35.05 -12.64
CA GLU A 432 8.33 -35.73 -11.65
C GLU A 432 7.84 -35.37 -10.25
N ALA A 433 7.57 -36.39 -9.42
CA ALA A 433 7.35 -36.16 -8.01
C ALA A 433 8.69 -35.77 -7.38
N GLU A 434 8.80 -34.54 -6.89
CA GLU A 434 10.03 -34.04 -6.30
C GLU A 434 10.36 -34.81 -5.01
N LYS A 435 11.64 -34.82 -4.66
CA LYS A 435 12.17 -35.50 -3.48
C LYS A 435 11.87 -34.69 -2.22
N VAL A 436 11.40 -35.34 -1.15
CA VAL A 436 11.06 -34.66 0.12
C VAL A 436 12.26 -33.90 0.69
N GLU A 437 13.47 -34.39 0.45
CA GLU A 437 14.73 -33.77 0.89
C GLU A 437 14.99 -32.39 0.28
N GLN A 438 14.25 -32.02 -0.79
CA GLN A 438 14.33 -30.70 -1.41
C GLN A 438 13.45 -29.66 -0.72
N PHE A 439 12.62 -30.05 0.25
CA PHE A 439 11.64 -29.18 0.91
C PHE A 439 11.95 -29.00 2.39
N GLY A 440 11.46 -27.89 2.95
CA GLY A 440 11.45 -27.64 4.40
C GLY A 440 10.04 -27.43 4.90
N SER A 441 9.91 -27.27 6.22
CA SER A 441 8.63 -26.94 6.86
C SER A 441 8.72 -25.66 7.69
N LEU A 442 7.62 -24.95 7.83
CA LEU A 442 7.50 -23.73 8.61
C LEU A 442 6.30 -23.82 9.55
N ALA A 443 6.54 -23.64 10.85
CA ALA A 443 5.51 -23.64 11.88
C ALA A 443 5.47 -22.29 12.61
N PHE A 444 4.25 -21.79 12.84
CA PHE A 444 3.97 -20.58 13.60
C PHE A 444 3.23 -20.90 14.90
N SER A 445 3.68 -20.30 16.00
CA SER A 445 2.88 -20.12 17.21
C SER A 445 2.42 -18.66 17.29
N ILE A 446 1.12 -18.42 17.21
CA ILE A 446 0.53 -17.09 17.10
C ILE A 446 -0.02 -16.68 18.47
N GLN A 447 0.61 -15.67 19.08
CA GLN A 447 0.10 -15.05 20.31
C GLN A 447 -0.93 -13.98 19.95
N ASN A 448 -1.97 -13.84 20.78
CA ASN A 448 -3.14 -13.01 20.49
C ASN A 448 -3.79 -13.38 19.15
N ALA A 449 -3.87 -14.67 18.84
CA ALA A 449 -4.49 -15.17 17.62
C ALA A 449 -5.96 -14.71 17.51
N PRO A 450 -6.47 -14.40 16.31
CA PRO A 450 -7.86 -14.00 16.13
C PRO A 450 -8.81 -15.15 16.51
N GLU A 451 -9.96 -14.81 17.08
CA GLU A 451 -11.02 -15.81 17.34
C GLU A 451 -11.69 -16.28 16.04
N ALA A 452 -11.71 -15.41 15.03
CA ALA A 452 -12.19 -15.72 13.69
C ALA A 452 -11.21 -16.63 12.94
N SER A 453 -11.70 -17.23 11.85
CA SER A 453 -10.79 -17.93 10.93
C SER A 453 -9.99 -16.91 10.14
N TYR A 454 -8.85 -17.30 9.61
CA TYR A 454 -7.96 -16.41 8.87
C TYR A 454 -7.17 -17.16 7.80
N TRP A 455 -6.72 -16.44 6.78
CA TRP A 455 -5.69 -16.90 5.86
C TRP A 455 -4.32 -16.51 6.40
N ILE A 456 -3.42 -17.47 6.54
CA ILE A 456 -1.98 -17.21 6.62
C ILE A 456 -1.37 -17.46 5.24
N GLN A 457 -0.65 -16.46 4.73
CA GLN A 457 -0.11 -16.47 3.38
C GLN A 457 1.40 -16.28 3.41
N LEU A 458 2.09 -17.05 2.57
CA LEU A 458 3.52 -16.92 2.29
C LEU A 458 3.68 -16.30 0.91
N LEU A 459 4.33 -15.15 0.86
CA LEU A 459 4.56 -14.35 -0.33
C LEU A 459 6.04 -14.39 -0.72
N ASP A 460 6.32 -14.40 -2.01
CA ASP A 460 7.68 -14.26 -2.52
C ASP A 460 8.17 -12.80 -2.48
N ALA A 461 9.40 -12.57 -2.95
CA ALA A 461 10.01 -11.23 -2.99
C ALA A 461 9.27 -10.23 -3.90
N SER A 462 8.43 -10.72 -4.83
CA SER A 462 7.58 -9.93 -5.73
C SER A 462 6.18 -9.70 -5.16
N ASP A 463 5.96 -10.02 -3.89
CA ASP A 463 4.69 -9.91 -3.17
C ASP A 463 3.58 -10.81 -3.76
N LYS A 464 3.96 -11.87 -4.49
CA LYS A 464 3.01 -12.87 -5.00
C LYS A 464 2.78 -13.95 -3.93
N VAL A 465 1.51 -14.26 -3.65
CA VAL A 465 1.14 -15.38 -2.77
C VAL A 465 1.54 -16.70 -3.43
N VAL A 466 2.45 -17.45 -2.78
CA VAL A 466 2.91 -18.77 -3.24
C VAL A 466 2.25 -19.89 -2.45
N TYR A 467 2.00 -19.66 -1.15
CA TYR A 467 1.27 -20.59 -0.29
C TYR A 467 0.22 -19.84 0.52
N SER A 468 -0.90 -20.49 0.77
CA SER A 468 -2.00 -19.94 1.57
C SER A 468 -2.66 -21.09 2.31
N ARG A 469 -3.03 -20.85 3.57
CA ARG A 469 -3.85 -21.78 4.35
C ARG A 469 -4.92 -20.99 5.09
N TYR A 470 -6.17 -21.41 4.93
CA TYR A 470 -7.29 -20.93 5.73
C TYR A 470 -7.43 -21.81 6.98
N THR A 471 -7.39 -21.21 8.16
CA THR A 471 -7.35 -21.96 9.43
C THR A 471 -7.89 -21.11 10.58
N LYS A 472 -7.89 -21.68 11.79
CA LYS A 472 -8.30 -21.04 13.04
C LYS A 472 -7.43 -21.58 14.17
N GLY A 473 -7.17 -20.76 15.18
CA GLY A 473 -6.36 -21.12 16.34
C GLY A 473 -4.97 -20.49 16.32
N ASP A 474 -4.13 -20.91 17.25
CA ASP A 474 -2.83 -20.32 17.57
C ASP A 474 -1.64 -21.06 16.94
N LYS A 475 -1.86 -22.18 16.25
CA LYS A 475 -0.79 -22.99 15.66
C LYS A 475 -1.05 -23.26 14.20
N VAL A 476 -0.06 -22.96 13.36
CA VAL A 476 -0.13 -23.24 11.92
C VAL A 476 1.17 -23.86 11.45
N LYS A 477 1.09 -24.89 10.61
CA LYS A 477 2.27 -25.55 10.02
C LYS A 477 2.12 -25.76 8.52
N PHE A 478 3.15 -25.42 7.76
CA PHE A 478 3.31 -25.77 6.35
C PHE A 478 4.40 -26.83 6.25
N ASP A 479 4.06 -28.05 5.82
CA ASP A 479 4.98 -29.20 5.85
C ASP A 479 5.91 -29.29 4.62
N ILE A 480 5.43 -28.86 3.45
CA ILE A 480 6.13 -29.00 2.16
C ILE A 480 6.26 -27.63 1.51
N LEU A 481 7.35 -26.93 1.83
CA LEU A 481 7.68 -25.61 1.29
C LEU A 481 9.00 -25.68 0.50
N LYS A 482 9.03 -25.01 -0.65
CA LYS A 482 10.29 -24.83 -1.38
C LYS A 482 11.24 -23.96 -0.53
N PRO A 483 12.54 -24.24 -0.52
CA PRO A 483 13.51 -23.40 0.18
C PRO A 483 13.50 -21.97 -0.38
N ASN A 484 13.16 -21.01 0.46
CA ASN A 484 13.17 -19.58 0.12
C ASN A 484 13.05 -18.73 1.39
N GLU A 485 13.16 -17.42 1.22
CA GLU A 485 12.68 -16.44 2.18
C GLU A 485 11.26 -16.03 1.82
N TYR A 486 10.34 -16.13 2.78
CA TYR A 486 8.95 -15.78 2.60
C TYR A 486 8.57 -14.56 3.44
N ILE A 487 7.84 -13.65 2.82
CA ILE A 487 7.06 -12.63 3.52
C ILE A 487 5.80 -13.31 4.03
N VAL A 488 5.43 -13.08 5.29
CA VAL A 488 4.26 -13.74 5.89
C VAL A 488 3.23 -12.71 6.28
N ARG A 489 1.97 -12.95 5.91
CA ARG A 489 0.83 -12.13 6.35
C ARG A 489 -0.35 -12.98 6.79
N ILE A 490 -1.15 -12.42 7.68
CA ILE A 490 -2.46 -12.92 8.09
C ILE A 490 -3.53 -11.96 7.59
N LEU A 491 -4.59 -12.50 7.00
CA LEU A 491 -5.83 -11.80 6.65
C LEU A 491 -6.96 -12.48 7.43
N VAL A 492 -7.65 -11.76 8.31
CA VAL A 492 -8.68 -12.32 9.19
C VAL A 492 -10.04 -12.24 8.50
N ASP A 493 -10.81 -13.31 8.55
CA ASP A 493 -12.18 -13.41 8.03
C ASP A 493 -13.13 -13.11 9.19
N ASN A 494 -13.17 -11.85 9.64
CA ASN A 494 -13.90 -11.42 10.84
C ASN A 494 -15.40 -11.76 10.75
N ASN A 495 -15.98 -11.75 9.55
CA ASN A 495 -17.40 -12.05 9.33
C ASN A 495 -17.69 -13.50 8.85
N GLY A 496 -16.66 -14.30 8.59
CA GLY A 496 -16.79 -15.72 8.23
C GLY A 496 -17.29 -15.99 6.80
N ASN A 497 -17.25 -14.99 5.91
CA ASN A 497 -17.79 -15.08 4.56
C ASN A 497 -16.82 -15.68 3.53
N LYS A 498 -15.61 -16.10 3.94
CA LYS A 498 -14.55 -16.65 3.07
C LYS A 498 -13.92 -15.65 2.09
N PHE A 499 -14.07 -14.36 2.35
CA PHE A 499 -13.33 -13.30 1.70
C PHE A 499 -12.67 -12.43 2.77
N TRP A 500 -11.60 -11.72 2.39
CA TRP A 500 -11.07 -10.65 3.22
C TRP A 500 -11.66 -9.33 2.73
N ASP A 501 -12.50 -8.70 3.54
CA ASP A 501 -13.23 -7.50 3.15
C ASP A 501 -12.40 -6.23 3.38
N VAL A 502 -12.34 -5.41 2.32
CA VAL A 502 -11.69 -4.09 2.31
C VAL A 502 -12.57 -3.03 2.98
N ALA A 503 -12.00 -1.86 3.29
CA ALA A 503 -12.75 -0.78 3.95
C ALA A 503 -13.84 -0.21 3.03
N ASP A 504 -15.08 -0.17 3.50
CA ASP A 504 -16.21 0.44 2.81
C ASP A 504 -16.60 1.73 3.54
N PHE A 505 -16.10 2.85 3.03
CA PHE A 505 -16.33 4.15 3.65
C PHE A 505 -17.75 4.69 3.41
N GLU A 506 -18.44 4.25 2.35
CA GLU A 506 -19.82 4.67 2.10
C GLU A 506 -20.77 4.17 3.20
N THR A 507 -20.50 2.97 3.72
CA THR A 507 -21.24 2.39 4.84
C THR A 507 -20.54 2.53 6.19
N GLU A 508 -19.40 3.23 6.23
CA GLU A 508 -18.50 3.32 7.40
C GLU A 508 -18.17 1.94 8.00
N THR A 509 -18.00 0.93 7.14
CA THR A 509 -17.58 -0.42 7.54
C THR A 509 -16.06 -0.54 7.45
N PRO A 510 -15.34 -0.79 8.56
CA PRO A 510 -13.89 -0.93 8.54
C PRO A 510 -13.47 -2.17 7.74
N ALA A 511 -12.25 -2.17 7.24
CA ALA A 511 -11.65 -3.39 6.69
C ALA A 511 -11.50 -4.46 7.78
N GLU A 512 -11.43 -5.71 7.35
CA GLU A 512 -11.08 -6.81 8.24
C GLU A 512 -9.59 -6.78 8.61
N ASP A 513 -9.25 -7.42 9.72
CA ASP A 513 -7.92 -7.30 10.28
C ASP A 513 -6.86 -7.92 9.36
N SER A 514 -5.70 -7.28 9.28
CA SER A 514 -4.53 -7.80 8.58
C SER A 514 -3.27 -7.57 9.41
N TYR A 515 -2.35 -8.52 9.31
CA TYR A 515 -1.08 -8.50 10.04
C TYR A 515 0.05 -8.95 9.12
N VAL A 516 1.22 -8.31 9.21
CA VAL A 516 2.42 -8.69 8.46
C VAL A 516 3.50 -9.05 9.47
N PHE A 517 4.16 -10.19 9.27
CA PHE A 517 5.22 -10.63 10.16
C PHE A 517 6.45 -9.74 9.99
N TYR A 518 7.03 -9.26 11.09
CA TYR A 518 8.08 -8.22 11.09
C TYR A 518 9.41 -8.65 10.46
N LYS A 519 9.59 -9.93 10.13
CA LYS A 519 10.76 -10.45 9.43
C LYS A 519 10.35 -11.48 8.39
N LYS A 520 11.24 -11.76 7.45
CA LYS A 520 11.05 -12.86 6.51
C LYS A 520 11.25 -14.20 7.22
N ALA A 521 10.37 -15.16 6.94
CA ALA A 521 10.52 -16.53 7.38
C ALA A 521 11.44 -17.28 6.41
N ILE A 522 12.54 -17.83 6.93
CA ILE A 522 13.53 -18.55 6.11
C ILE A 522 13.23 -20.04 6.15
N VAL A 523 13.02 -20.64 4.99
CA VAL A 523 12.82 -22.08 4.82
C VAL A 523 14.07 -22.68 4.18
N ARG A 524 14.58 -23.76 4.80
CA ARG A 524 15.72 -24.53 4.30
C ARG A 524 15.30 -25.98 4.04
N PRO A 525 15.88 -26.67 3.05
CA PRO A 525 15.55 -28.08 2.81
C PRO A 525 15.90 -28.92 4.02
N LEU A 526 15.09 -29.94 4.34
CA LEU A 526 15.22 -30.85 5.49
C LEU A 526 15.11 -30.20 6.88
N TRP A 527 14.76 -28.92 6.97
CA TRP A 527 14.65 -28.21 8.25
C TRP A 527 13.20 -27.86 8.58
N GLU A 528 12.88 -27.90 9.87
CA GLU A 528 11.67 -27.29 10.44
C GLU A 528 12.04 -25.94 11.06
N THR A 529 11.57 -24.86 10.43
CA THR A 529 11.66 -23.52 10.99
C THR A 529 10.45 -23.28 11.91
N LYS A 530 10.68 -22.80 13.12
CA LYS A 530 9.63 -22.43 14.09
C LYS A 530 9.72 -20.94 14.37
N GLU A 531 8.59 -20.26 14.28
CA GLU A 531 8.47 -18.82 14.50
C GLU A 531 7.35 -18.54 15.51
N ASP A 532 7.64 -17.66 16.47
CA ASP A 532 6.62 -17.12 17.37
C ASP A 532 6.22 -15.73 16.88
N TRP A 533 4.91 -15.49 16.78
CA TRP A 533 4.37 -14.25 16.27
C TRP A 533 3.29 -13.70 17.19
N ASP A 534 3.59 -12.60 17.89
CA ASP A 534 2.58 -11.80 18.58
C ASP A 534 1.92 -10.81 17.62
N LEU A 535 0.59 -10.91 17.45
CA LEU A 535 -0.16 -9.99 16.59
C LEU A 535 -0.28 -8.57 17.15
N LYS A 536 0.15 -8.33 18.39
CA LYS A 536 0.29 -6.98 18.98
C LYS A 536 1.68 -6.37 18.77
N ASP A 537 2.61 -7.10 18.17
CA ASP A 537 3.93 -6.59 17.84
C ASP A 537 3.83 -5.41 16.85
N THR A 538 4.52 -4.32 17.16
CA THR A 538 4.52 -3.09 16.36
C THR A 538 5.69 -3.01 15.38
N ARG A 539 6.62 -3.98 15.42
CA ARG A 539 7.72 -4.06 14.46
C ARG A 539 7.19 -4.35 13.06
N THR A 540 7.89 -3.85 12.07
CA THR A 540 7.57 -4.05 10.65
C THR A 540 8.77 -4.63 9.90
N LEU A 541 8.55 -5.13 8.69
CA LEU A 541 9.63 -5.67 7.84
C LEU A 541 10.78 -4.67 7.60
N ASP A 542 10.46 -3.39 7.51
CA ASP A 542 11.44 -2.32 7.29
C ASP A 542 12.01 -1.74 8.59
N ASN A 543 11.34 -1.98 9.72
CA ASN A 543 11.83 -1.63 11.05
C ASN A 543 11.82 -2.84 12.02
N PRO A 544 12.64 -3.87 11.76
CA PRO A 544 12.65 -5.10 12.55
C PRO A 544 13.24 -4.91 13.95
N LYS A 545 13.87 -3.76 14.23
CA LYS A 545 14.40 -3.39 15.55
C LYS A 545 13.38 -2.62 16.41
N GLY A 546 12.25 -2.22 15.83
CA GLY A 546 11.23 -1.39 16.49
C GLY A 546 11.63 0.09 16.58
N THR A 547 10.65 0.96 16.86
CA THR A 547 10.89 2.37 17.15
C THR A 547 11.43 2.52 18.57
N VAL A 548 12.68 2.95 18.71
CA VAL A 548 13.21 3.43 20.00
C VAL A 548 12.58 4.80 20.23
N ALA A 549 11.74 4.94 21.25
CA ALA A 549 11.19 6.24 21.63
C ALA A 549 12.34 7.24 21.86
N PRO A 550 12.24 8.50 21.37
CA PRO A 550 13.23 9.51 21.70
C PRO A 550 13.26 9.69 23.21
N LYS A 551 14.44 9.49 23.82
CA LYS A 551 14.66 9.84 25.22
C LYS A 551 14.41 11.36 25.33
N PRO A 552 13.58 11.85 26.28
CA PRO A 552 13.40 13.28 26.46
C PRO A 552 14.77 13.94 26.64
N ALA A 553 15.05 14.98 25.87
CA ALA A 553 16.25 15.77 26.04
C ALA A 553 16.20 16.40 27.44
N GLU A 554 16.98 15.87 28.37
CA GLU A 554 17.24 16.53 29.65
C GLU A 554 17.87 17.89 29.35
N THR A 555 17.19 18.94 29.80
CA THR A 555 17.67 20.32 29.71
C THR A 555 18.97 20.43 30.52
N PRO A 556 20.10 20.92 29.96
CA PRO A 556 21.30 21.10 30.74
C PRO A 556 21.04 22.18 31.78
N THR A 557 21.07 21.81 33.06
CA THR A 557 21.08 22.78 34.15
C THR A 557 22.48 23.37 34.21
N GLU A 558 22.57 24.68 33.98
CA GLU A 558 23.80 25.45 33.97
C GLU A 558 24.32 25.59 35.41
N GLU A 559 25.25 24.73 35.83
CA GLU A 559 26.04 24.95 37.05
C GLU A 559 27.36 25.65 36.71
N THR A 560 27.54 26.81 37.33
CA THR A 560 28.70 27.69 37.20
C THR A 560 29.96 27.06 37.82
N PRO A 561 31.14 27.10 37.18
CA PRO A 561 32.34 26.52 37.77
C PRO A 561 32.96 27.48 38.80
N LYS A 562 33.17 26.99 40.04
CA LYS A 562 34.09 27.62 41.00
C LYS A 562 35.49 27.02 40.81
N GLU A 563 36.45 27.90 40.58
CA GLU A 563 37.89 27.62 40.65
C GLU A 563 38.29 27.06 42.01
N THR A 564 39.14 26.03 42.05
CA THR A 564 40.28 26.01 42.98
C THR A 564 41.43 25.12 42.51
N VAL A 565 42.50 25.79 42.11
CA VAL A 565 43.95 25.50 42.26
C VAL A 565 44.38 24.07 42.64
N GLN A 566 45.16 23.47 41.74
CA GLN A 566 45.99 22.29 41.98
C GLN A 566 47.15 22.58 42.96
N LYS A 567 47.40 21.64 43.88
CA LYS A 567 48.75 21.37 44.42
C LYS A 567 48.94 19.87 44.59
N GLU A 568 49.90 19.32 43.85
CA GLU A 568 50.45 17.97 44.05
C GLU A 568 51.16 17.87 45.41
N VAL A 569 50.99 16.75 46.12
CA VAL A 569 52.09 16.05 46.82
C VAL A 569 51.86 14.53 46.75
N LYS A 570 52.94 13.82 46.45
CA LYS A 570 53.13 12.36 46.35
C LYS A 570 53.15 11.62 47.70
N LYS A 571 52.98 10.28 47.57
CA LYS A 571 53.29 9.16 48.50
C LYS A 571 52.26 8.97 49.63
N GLU A 572 51.82 7.76 49.99
CA GLU A 572 52.61 6.54 50.19
C GLU A 572 51.74 5.25 50.21
N LEU A 573 52.40 4.09 50.16
CA LEU A 573 51.86 2.73 50.11
C LEU A 573 51.13 2.25 51.38
N LYS A 574 50.17 1.32 51.22
CA LYS A 574 50.01 -0.01 51.90
C LYS A 574 48.55 -0.50 51.70
N SER A 575 48.33 -1.61 51.00
CA SER A 575 48.34 -3.03 51.42
C SER A 575 47.05 -3.48 52.13
N ASP A 576 46.73 -4.76 51.92
CA ASP A 576 45.65 -5.59 52.48
C ASP A 576 44.28 -5.49 51.75
N SER A 577 43.84 -6.47 50.94
CA SER A 577 43.59 -7.92 51.12
C SER A 577 42.19 -8.24 51.62
N GLY A 578 41.49 -9.16 50.94
CA GLY A 578 40.20 -9.76 51.34
C GLY A 578 39.09 -9.44 50.33
N ASN A 579 38.86 -10.19 49.25
CA ASN A 579 38.33 -11.56 49.15
C ASN A 579 36.98 -11.79 49.88
N ALA A 580 36.08 -12.47 49.15
CA ALA A 580 34.81 -13.10 49.56
C ALA A 580 33.53 -12.24 49.31
N VAL A 581 32.66 -12.53 48.32
CA VAL A 581 31.79 -13.71 48.05
C VAL A 581 30.33 -13.44 48.48
N LEU A 582 29.41 -13.60 47.52
CA LEU A 582 27.99 -14.07 47.54
C LEU A 582 27.12 -13.65 48.75
N THR A 583 25.88 -13.16 48.62
CA THR A 583 24.67 -13.81 48.02
C THR A 583 23.47 -12.80 48.13
N PRO A 584 22.32 -13.05 47.48
CA PRO A 584 21.22 -12.10 47.24
C PRO A 584 20.14 -12.12 48.34
N VAL A 585 19.23 -11.14 48.30
CA VAL A 585 17.78 -11.10 48.69
C VAL A 585 17.40 -9.62 48.54
N LYS A 586 16.39 -9.16 47.78
CA LYS A 586 15.00 -9.59 47.64
C LYS A 586 14.42 -9.08 46.33
#